data_AF-A0A7J9QJU9-F1
#
_entry.id   AF-A0A7J9QJU9-F1
#
_cell.length_a   1.000
_cell.length_b   1.000
_cell.length_c   1.000
_cell.angle_alpha   90.00
_cell.angle_beta   90.00
_cell.angle_gamma   90.00
#
_symmetry.space_group_name_H-M   'P 1'
#
loop_
_entity.id
_entity.type
_entity.pdbx_description
1 polymer ?
#
loop_
_entity_poly.entity_id
_entity_poly.type
_entity_poly.pdbx_seq_one_letter_code
_entity_poly.pdbx_strand_id
1 'polypeptide(L)' 'MNFLKINGAHGEGGGQIVRSAITLSCITNQPIHLENIRKNRKNEGLKPQHL' A
#
# COMPACT_ATOMS: atom_id res chain seq x y z
N MET A 1 17.80 0.63 7.18
CA MET A 1 17.15 1.58 6.25
C MET A 1 15.92 2.15 6.94
N ASN A 2 15.71 3.46 6.84
CA ASN A 2 14.52 4.09 7.41
C ASN A 2 13.38 4.01 6.38
N PHE A 3 12.37 3.19 6.65
CA PHE A 3 11.22 3.02 5.76
C PHE A 3 10.06 3.90 6.22
N LEU A 4 9.38 4.55 5.29
CA LEU A 4 8.08 5.14 5.59
C LEU A 4 7.04 4.02 5.72
N LYS A 5 6.55 3.81 6.95
CA LYS A 5 5.49 2.82 7.21
C LYS A 5 4.14 3.39 6.80
N ILE A 6 3.39 2.62 6.04
CA ILE A 6 2.06 3.00 5.54
C ILE A 6 1.08 1.86 5.84
N ASN A 7 -0.03 2.18 6.51
CA ASN A 7 -1.08 1.23 6.81
C ASN A 7 -2.10 1.17 5.65
N GLY A 8 -2.09 0.07 4.89
CA GLY A 8 -2.97 -0.21 3.76
C GLY A 8 -4.43 -0.50 4.11
N ALA A 9 -4.78 -0.55 5.40
CA ALA A 9 -6.16 -0.64 5.88
C ALA A 9 -6.79 0.73 6.17
N HIS A 10 -6.01 1.81 6.07
CA HIS A 10 -6.50 3.17 6.30
C HIS A 10 -7.59 3.58 5.30
N GLY A 11 -8.59 4.33 5.76
CA GLY A 11 -9.77 4.69 4.97
C GLY A 11 -10.56 3.48 4.50
N GLU A 12 -10.86 3.39 3.21
CA GLU A 12 -11.61 2.26 2.63
C GLU A 12 -10.81 0.95 2.52
N GLY A 13 -9.51 0.96 2.85
CA GLY A 13 -8.63 -0.19 2.69
C GLY A 13 -8.65 -0.78 1.27
N GLY A 14 -8.75 0.09 0.25
CA GLY A 14 -8.84 -0.29 -1.16
C GLY A 14 -7.47 -0.43 -1.84
N GLY A 15 -7.47 -0.75 -3.14
CA GLY A 15 -6.24 -0.80 -3.94
C GLY A 15 -5.63 0.57 -4.26
N GLN A 16 -6.36 1.67 -4.00
CA GLN A 16 -5.89 3.03 -4.28
C GLN A 16 -4.67 3.39 -3.43
N ILE A 17 -4.67 3.06 -2.15
CA ILE A 17 -3.54 3.36 -1.25
C ILE A 17 -2.26 2.65 -1.69
N VAL A 18 -2.38 1.42 -2.21
CA VAL A 18 -1.25 0.65 -2.76
C VAL A 18 -0.65 1.36 -3.96
N ARG A 19 -1.49 1.77 -4.92
CA ARG A 19 -1.02 2.46 -6.13
C ARG A 19 -0.37 3.79 -5.80
N SER A 20 -1.03 4.63 -5.01
CA SER A 20 -0.48 5.95 -4.65
C SER A 20 0.82 5.84 -3.85
N ALA A 21 0.90 4.91 -2.89
CA ALA A 21 2.11 4.72 -2.09
C ALA A 21 3.31 4.30 -2.95
N ILE A 22 3.13 3.33 -3.85
CA ILE A 22 4.19 2.86 -4.75
C ILE A 22 4.61 4.00 -5.70
N THR A 23 3.64 4.67 -6.33
CA THR A 23 3.94 5.80 -7.24
C THR A 23 4.73 6.89 -6.53
N LEU A 24 4.33 7.30 -5.32
CA LEU A 24 5.04 8.32 -4.56
C LEU A 24 6.43 7.85 -4.13
N SER A 25 6.57 6.59 -3.69
CA SER A 25 7.87 6.00 -3.34
C SER A 25 8.86 6.07 -4.50
N CYS A 26 8.40 5.75 -5.72
CA CYS A 26 9.22 5.85 -6.93
C CYS A 26 9.60 7.30 -7.25
N ILE A 27 8.67 8.25 -7.12
CA ILE A 27 8.92 9.67 -7.43
C ILE A 27 9.86 10.32 -6.41
N THR A 28 9.68 10.04 -5.12
CA THR A 28 10.46 10.68 -4.05
C THR A 28 11.74 9.92 -3.71
N ASN A 29 11.95 8.75 -4.34
CA ASN A 29 13.03 7.81 -4.03
C ASN A 29 13.09 7.45 -2.52
N GLN A 30 11.94 7.49 -1.86
CA GLN A 30 11.81 7.18 -0.43
C GLN A 30 11.32 5.75 -0.29
N PRO A 31 12.09 4.86 0.39
CA PRO A 31 11.66 3.48 0.58
C PRO A 31 10.46 3.41 1.53
N ILE A 32 9.46 2.61 1.14
CA ILE A 32 8.22 2.43 1.91
C ILE A 32 8.08 1.01 2.45
N HIS A 33 7.32 0.85 3.52
CA HIS A 33 6.84 -0.44 4.03
C HIS A 33 5.32 -0.40 4.15
N LEU A 34 4.63 -1.11 3.26
CA LEU A 34 3.17 -1.11 3.18
C LEU A 34 2.61 -2.36 3.89
N GLU A 35 1.90 -2.16 4.99
CA GLU A 35 1.33 -3.25 5.82
C GLU A 35 -0.20 -3.28 5.76
N ASN A 36 -0.82 -4.39 6.20
CA ASN A 36 -2.29 -4.53 6.27
C ASN A 36 -3.01 -4.22 4.94
N ILE A 37 -2.41 -4.59 3.81
CA ILE A 37 -2.95 -4.33 2.48
C ILE A 37 -4.34 -4.93 2.35
N ARG A 38 -5.35 -4.08 2.17
CA ARG A 38 -6.75 -4.47 1.98
C ARG A 38 -7.33 -5.34 3.11
N LYS A 39 -6.80 -5.20 4.34
CA LYS A 39 -7.19 -6.03 5.51
C LYS A 39 -8.67 -5.94 5.88
N ASN A 40 -9.33 -4.83 5.54
CA ASN A 40 -10.76 -4.63 5.82
C ASN A 40 -11.69 -5.10 4.67
N ARG A 41 -11.16 -5.81 3.66
CA ARG A 41 -11.95 -6.33 2.52
C ARG A 41 -12.13 -7.85 2.66
N LYS A 42 -13.27 -8.37 2.18
CA LYS A 42 -13.58 -9.81 2.15
C LYS A 42 -12.44 -10.68 1.60
N ASN A 43 -11.82 -10.23 0.52
CA ASN A 43 -10.59 -10.83 -0.02
C ASN A 43 -9.45 -9.85 0.23
N GLU A 44 -8.77 -10.02 1.35
CA GLU A 44 -7.65 -9.20 1.78
C GLU A 44 -6.39 -9.42 0.92
N GLY A 45 -5.34 -8.64 1.19
CA GLY A 45 -4.05 -8.76 0.53
C GLY A 45 -4.00 -8.22 -0.90
N LEU A 46 -2.85 -8.46 -1.53
CA LEU A 46 -2.62 -8.15 -2.94
C LEU A 46 -3.48 -9.04 -3.84
N LYS A 47 -3.72 -8.56 -5.06
CA LYS A 47 -4.45 -9.25 -6.11
C LYS A 47 -3.61 -9.15 -7.39
N PRO A 48 -3.88 -9.98 -8.42
CA PRO A 48 -3.13 -9.91 -9.67
C PRO A 48 -3.01 -8.49 -10.27
N GLN A 49 -4.07 -7.68 -10.16
CA GLN A 49 -4.08 -6.27 -10.61
C GLN A 49 -3.20 -5.29 -9.79
N HIS A 50 -2.59 -5.74 -8.70
CA HIS A 50 -1.70 -4.93 -7.85
C HIS A 50 -0.22 -5.30 -8.02
N LEU A 51 0.06 -6.41 -8.73
CA LEU A 51 1.39 -6.86 -9.13
C LEU A 51 1.67 -6.37 -10.54
#